data_AF-A0A4Q0NU70-F1
#
_entry.id   AF-A0A4Q0NU70-F1
#
_cell.length_a   1.000
_cell.length_b   1.000
_cell.length_c   1.000
_cell.angle_alpha   90.00
_cell.angle_beta   90.00
_cell.angle_gamma   90.00
#
_symmetry.space_group_name_H-M   'P 1'
#
loop_
_entity.id
_entity.type
_entity.pdbx_description
1 polymer ?
#
loop_
_entity_poly.entity_id
_entity_poly.type
_entity_poly.pdbx_seq_one_letter_code
_entity_poly.pdbx_strand_id
1 'polypeptide(L)'
;MLSVGVNAQEKPAENSAGIYHQRGNSPEGGTNYILFPDQQFVIAFFGGMLKGMWQQQGDQINFKTTAVPHYSCYGRYVAGLKGTQIRFKINEPNQTLVAWNTLAGEMTPVFNKEANCFMPPYILDLDQEVKKIYLLQNSAYLPETPMYEFTNDQNFNEFLIINLKPDYTEVKEFSLTMNTLGKKHPWSSLSEEDLYYFKKYLNTIQFPTRLDPENPIYPKTESHNSDSYVQLKAENYPKPEFRIRSKPYFHFSCDDP
;
A
#
# COMPACT_ATOMS: atom_id res chain seq x y z
N MET A 1 25.73 -48.81 -40.24
CA MET A 1 25.48 -48.68 -38.78
C MET A 1 25.14 -47.23 -38.52
N LEU A 2 23.86 -46.93 -38.30
CA LEU A 2 23.40 -45.60 -37.94
C LEU A 2 23.35 -45.53 -36.40
N SER A 3 24.19 -44.68 -35.83
CA SER A 3 24.22 -44.38 -34.40
C SER A 3 22.96 -43.56 -34.06
N VAL A 4 22.05 -44.17 -33.30
CA VAL A 4 20.90 -43.47 -32.73
C VAL A 4 21.41 -42.71 -31.51
N GLY A 5 21.48 -41.38 -31.65
CA GLY A 5 21.79 -40.48 -30.55
C GLY A 5 20.74 -40.61 -29.46
N VAL A 6 21.19 -40.95 -28.26
CA VAL A 6 20.38 -40.97 -27.04
C VAL A 6 20.03 -39.52 -26.71
N ASN A 7 18.76 -39.15 -26.88
CA ASN A 7 18.25 -37.88 -26.36
C ASN A 7 18.43 -37.88 -24.84
N ALA A 8 19.20 -36.91 -24.35
CA ALA A 8 19.31 -36.61 -22.93
C ALA A 8 17.91 -36.30 -22.40
N GLN A 9 17.45 -37.09 -21.43
CA GLN A 9 16.26 -36.76 -20.65
C GLN A 9 16.51 -35.42 -19.97
N GLU A 10 15.79 -34.37 -20.37
CA GLU A 10 15.66 -33.16 -19.60
C GLU A 10 15.16 -33.56 -18.21
N LYS A 11 16.00 -33.37 -17.19
CA LYS A 11 15.57 -33.47 -15.80
C LYS A 11 14.33 -32.60 -15.64
N PRO A 12 13.23 -33.12 -15.05
CA PRO A 12 12.11 -32.28 -14.68
C PRO A 12 12.64 -31.07 -13.91
N ALA A 13 12.32 -29.86 -14.36
CA ALA A 13 12.76 -28.65 -13.69
C ALA A 13 12.41 -28.77 -12.20
N GLU A 14 13.43 -28.69 -11.34
CA GLU A 14 13.24 -28.81 -9.91
C GLU A 14 12.30 -27.69 -9.46
N ASN A 15 11.16 -28.06 -8.87
CA ASN A 15 10.15 -27.09 -8.48
C ASN A 15 10.73 -26.12 -7.44
N SER A 16 10.99 -24.87 -7.80
CA SER A 16 11.55 -23.85 -6.89
C SER A 16 10.56 -23.33 -5.85
N ALA A 17 9.30 -23.78 -5.84
CA ALA A 17 8.38 -23.48 -4.74
C ALA A 17 8.95 -23.97 -3.40
N GLY A 18 8.94 -23.11 -2.40
CA GLY A 18 9.65 -23.32 -1.14
C GLY A 18 9.71 -22.06 -0.30
N ILE A 19 10.29 -22.19 0.89
CA ILE A 19 10.58 -21.07 1.78
C ILE A 19 12.09 -20.85 1.78
N TYR A 20 12.51 -19.61 1.65
CA TYR A 20 13.91 -19.23 1.62
C TYR A 20 14.14 -18.13 2.63
N HIS A 21 15.26 -18.22 3.34
CA HIS A 21 15.67 -17.20 4.29
C HIS A 21 16.98 -16.58 3.84
N GLN A 22 16.90 -15.33 3.41
CA GLN A 22 18.06 -14.52 3.10
C GLN A 22 18.46 -13.75 4.35
N ARG A 23 19.63 -14.08 4.93
CA ARG A 23 20.16 -13.33 6.07
C ARG A 23 20.47 -11.89 5.65
N GLY A 24 19.97 -10.92 6.41
CA GLY A 24 20.38 -9.53 6.31
C GLY A 24 21.65 -9.28 7.13
N ASN A 25 22.37 -8.22 6.79
CA ASN A 25 23.51 -7.73 7.58
C ASN A 25 23.09 -6.73 8.67
N SER A 26 21.79 -6.50 8.84
CA SER A 26 21.25 -5.49 9.73
C SER A 26 20.57 -6.15 10.95
N PRO A 27 20.53 -5.46 12.10
CA PRO A 27 20.00 -6.02 13.35
C PRO A 27 18.50 -6.33 13.29
N GLU A 28 17.77 -5.77 12.32
CA GLU A 28 16.34 -6.02 12.10
C GLU A 28 16.04 -7.43 11.54
N GLY A 29 17.06 -8.18 11.10
CA GLY A 29 16.94 -9.57 10.67
C GLY A 29 17.10 -9.79 9.16
N GLY A 30 16.68 -10.97 8.71
CA GLY A 30 16.70 -11.37 7.29
C GLY A 30 15.33 -11.28 6.61
N THR A 31 15.33 -11.48 5.30
CA THR A 31 14.13 -11.50 4.47
C THR A 31 13.68 -12.94 4.22
N ASN A 32 12.40 -13.23 4.46
CA ASN A 32 11.81 -14.52 4.13
C ASN A 32 11.08 -14.43 2.78
N TYR A 33 11.44 -15.31 1.85
CA TYR A 33 10.74 -15.46 0.57
C TYR A 33 9.94 -16.76 0.61
N ILE A 34 8.63 -16.65 0.46
CA ILE A 34 7.71 -17.79 0.42
C ILE A 34 7.17 -17.90 -1.00
N LEU A 35 7.59 -18.93 -1.74
CA LEU A 35 7.24 -19.16 -3.14
C LEU A 35 6.20 -20.26 -3.28
N PHE A 36 5.01 -19.91 -3.76
CA PHE A 36 3.84 -20.77 -3.89
C PHE A 36 3.84 -21.56 -5.21
N PRO A 37 3.36 -22.83 -5.22
CA PRO A 37 3.29 -23.64 -6.44
C PRO A 37 2.46 -23.02 -7.56
N ASP A 38 1.52 -22.13 -7.23
CA ASP A 38 0.69 -21.38 -8.18
C ASP A 38 1.37 -20.09 -8.66
N GLN A 39 2.69 -19.99 -8.51
CA GLN A 39 3.52 -18.86 -8.94
C GLN A 39 3.26 -17.55 -8.18
N GLN A 40 2.52 -17.59 -7.06
CA GLN A 40 2.42 -16.46 -6.15
C GLN A 40 3.60 -16.44 -5.17
N PHE A 41 3.95 -15.27 -4.63
CA PHE A 41 4.93 -15.17 -3.56
C PHE A 41 4.48 -14.24 -2.44
N VAL A 42 5.09 -14.45 -1.26
CA VAL A 42 5.14 -13.46 -0.18
C VAL A 42 6.60 -13.21 0.19
N ILE A 43 6.97 -11.94 0.36
CA ILE A 43 8.26 -11.52 0.92
C ILE A 43 7.98 -10.86 2.24
N ALA A 44 8.41 -11.45 3.35
CA ALA A 44 8.26 -10.90 4.68
C ALA A 44 9.60 -10.36 5.19
N PHE A 45 9.60 -9.11 5.66
CA PHE A 45 10.76 -8.42 6.22
C PHE A 45 10.33 -7.57 7.41
N PHE A 46 11.30 -7.00 8.11
CA PHE A 46 11.01 -6.14 9.24
C PHE A 46 10.19 -4.90 8.81
N GLY A 47 8.96 -4.80 9.31
CA GLY A 47 8.06 -3.68 9.02
C GLY A 47 7.19 -3.84 7.78
N GLY A 48 7.14 -5.00 7.13
CA GLY A 48 6.25 -5.19 5.99
C GLY A 48 6.22 -6.57 5.34
N MET A 49 5.27 -6.73 4.42
CA MET A 49 5.19 -7.88 3.53
C MET A 49 4.84 -7.45 2.10
N LEU A 50 5.52 -7.99 1.10
CA LEU A 50 5.15 -7.82 -0.30
C LEU A 50 4.54 -9.11 -0.83
N LYS A 51 3.69 -8.99 -1.85
CA LYS A 51 3.18 -10.13 -2.60
C LYS A 51 3.23 -9.85 -4.09
N GLY A 52 3.16 -10.91 -4.88
CA GLY A 52 3.18 -10.81 -6.34
C GLY A 52 3.33 -12.16 -7.01
N MET A 53 3.85 -12.14 -8.24
CA MET A 53 4.07 -13.32 -9.06
C MET A 53 5.56 -13.59 -9.23
N TRP A 54 5.95 -14.87 -9.26
CA TRP A 54 7.32 -15.29 -9.55
C TRP A 54 7.37 -16.28 -10.71
N GLN A 55 8.48 -16.28 -11.44
CA GLN A 55 8.76 -17.22 -12.52
C GLN A 55 10.23 -17.62 -12.49
N GLN A 56 10.51 -18.90 -12.77
CA GLN A 56 11.88 -19.40 -12.84
C GLN A 56 12.36 -19.49 -14.30
N GLN A 57 13.59 -19.05 -14.53
CA GLN A 57 14.31 -19.19 -15.80
C GLN A 57 15.74 -19.67 -15.50
N GLY A 58 15.99 -20.98 -15.65
CA GLY A 58 17.24 -21.59 -15.21
C GLY A 58 17.43 -21.45 -13.70
N ASP A 59 18.58 -20.91 -13.27
CA ASP A 59 18.91 -20.68 -11.86
C ASP A 59 18.38 -19.34 -11.30
N GLN A 60 17.67 -18.58 -12.13
CA GLN A 60 17.15 -17.26 -11.80
C GLN A 60 15.65 -17.34 -11.50
N ILE A 61 15.24 -16.71 -10.40
CA ILE A 61 13.85 -16.45 -10.07
C ILE A 61 13.56 -14.97 -10.33
N ASN A 62 12.61 -14.71 -11.21
CA ASN A 62 12.11 -13.39 -11.53
C ASN A 62 10.86 -13.11 -10.70
N PHE A 63 10.80 -11.95 -10.06
CA PHE A 63 9.72 -11.50 -9.20
C PHE A 63 9.06 -10.27 -9.80
N LYS A 64 7.74 -10.19 -9.68
CA LYS A 64 6.94 -9.02 -10.02
C LYS A 64 5.94 -8.75 -8.89
N THR A 65 6.11 -7.66 -8.15
CA THR A 65 5.19 -7.31 -7.06
C THR A 65 3.83 -6.87 -7.58
N THR A 66 2.79 -7.05 -6.76
CA THR A 66 1.50 -6.42 -6.96
C THR A 66 1.49 -5.06 -6.29
N ALA A 67 1.22 -4.01 -7.06
CA ALA A 67 1.02 -2.66 -6.54
C ALA A 67 -0.44 -2.45 -6.10
N VAL A 68 -0.62 -1.65 -5.06
CA VAL A 68 -1.93 -1.10 -4.64
C VAL A 68 -1.94 0.42 -4.82
N PRO A 69 -3.12 1.07 -4.89
CA PRO A 69 -3.21 2.52 -4.97
C PRO A 69 -2.44 3.23 -3.86
N HIS A 70 -1.78 4.35 -4.17
CA HIS A 70 -0.98 5.08 -3.17
C HIS A 70 -1.79 5.61 -1.99
N TYR A 71 -3.08 5.85 -2.19
CA TYR A 71 -4.00 6.26 -1.14
C TYR A 71 -5.05 5.20 -0.88
N SER A 72 -5.36 5.00 0.40
CA SER A 72 -6.59 4.36 0.85
C SER A 72 -7.50 5.40 1.45
N CYS A 73 -8.73 5.50 0.94
CA CYS A 73 -9.77 6.34 1.51
C CYS A 73 -10.85 5.45 2.13
N TYR A 74 -11.21 5.79 3.35
CA TYR A 74 -12.23 5.14 4.14
C TYR A 74 -13.30 6.17 4.47
N GLY A 75 -14.56 5.78 4.47
CA GLY A 75 -15.66 6.65 4.84
C GLY A 75 -16.63 5.96 5.78
N ARG A 76 -17.32 6.75 6.59
CA ARG A 76 -18.49 6.32 7.35
C ARG A 76 -19.46 7.48 7.53
N TYR A 77 -20.66 7.15 7.98
CA TYR A 77 -21.64 8.14 8.39
C TYR A 77 -21.61 8.30 9.91
N VAL A 78 -21.49 9.54 10.38
CA VAL A 78 -21.53 9.93 11.78
C VAL A 78 -22.77 10.80 12.00
N ALA A 79 -23.72 10.29 12.78
CA ALA A 79 -24.92 11.03 13.14
C ALA A 79 -24.56 12.30 13.93
N GLY A 80 -25.16 13.43 13.56
CA GLY A 80 -24.97 14.71 14.24
C GLY A 80 -23.73 15.51 13.80
N LEU A 81 -22.84 14.93 12.99
CA LEU A 81 -21.75 15.69 12.36
C LEU A 81 -22.32 16.65 11.31
N LYS A 82 -22.03 17.95 11.46
CA LYS A 82 -22.40 18.98 10.49
C LYS A 82 -21.29 19.11 9.44
N GLY A 83 -21.65 19.06 8.17
CA GLY A 83 -20.67 19.11 7.08
C GLY A 83 -19.93 17.79 6.89
N THR A 84 -18.66 17.86 6.53
CA THR A 84 -17.79 16.70 6.33
C THR A 84 -16.52 16.84 7.16
N GLN A 85 -16.12 15.78 7.86
CA GLN A 85 -14.83 15.71 8.55
C GLN A 85 -13.86 14.80 7.80
N ILE A 86 -12.63 15.25 7.61
CA ILE A 86 -11.55 14.48 6.97
C ILE A 86 -10.42 14.27 7.97
N ARG A 87 -10.04 13.02 8.18
CA ARG A 87 -8.90 12.60 8.99
C ARG A 87 -7.77 12.17 8.07
N PHE A 88 -6.59 12.72 8.25
CA PHE A 88 -5.40 12.29 7.51
C PHE A 88 -4.47 11.48 8.40
N LYS A 89 -4.06 10.32 7.89
CA LYS A 89 -2.97 9.49 8.42
C LYS A 89 -1.91 9.38 7.33
N ILE A 90 -1.23 10.49 7.10
CA ILE A 90 -0.26 10.65 6.02
C ILE A 90 1.14 10.78 6.62
N ASN A 91 2.08 9.96 6.13
CA ASN A 91 3.47 9.89 6.59
C ASN A 91 4.45 10.51 5.59
N GLU A 92 4.02 11.51 4.84
CA GLU A 92 4.84 12.20 3.85
C GLU A 92 4.82 13.70 4.08
N PRO A 93 5.94 14.30 4.51
CA PRO A 93 6.06 15.74 4.52
C PRO A 93 5.93 16.24 3.07
N ASN A 94 4.91 17.07 2.85
CA ASN A 94 4.85 18.05 1.75
C ASN A 94 4.43 17.54 0.35
N GLN A 95 3.81 16.37 0.21
CA GLN A 95 3.54 15.81 -1.13
C GLN A 95 2.08 15.53 -1.43
N THR A 96 1.20 15.39 -0.43
CA THR A 96 -0.22 15.13 -0.74
C THR A 96 -0.95 16.42 -1.10
N LEU A 97 -1.48 16.46 -2.32
CA LEU A 97 -2.43 17.45 -2.79
C LEU A 97 -3.83 16.86 -2.77
N VAL A 98 -4.82 17.69 -2.45
CA VAL A 98 -6.22 17.29 -2.41
C VAL A 98 -7.14 18.32 -3.06
N ALA A 99 -8.21 17.83 -3.69
CA ALA A 99 -9.35 18.64 -4.10
C ALA A 99 -10.65 17.91 -3.73
N TRP A 100 -11.71 18.68 -3.45
CA TRP A 100 -13.01 18.18 -3.01
C TRP A 100 -14.07 18.54 -4.04
N ASN A 101 -14.90 17.58 -4.43
CA ASN A 101 -16.03 17.70 -5.38
C ASN A 101 -15.66 18.06 -6.82
N THR A 102 -14.74 18.97 -7.03
CA THR A 102 -14.26 19.42 -8.33
C THR A 102 -12.77 19.70 -8.28
N LEU A 103 -12.06 19.33 -9.34
CA LEU A 103 -10.67 19.71 -9.50
C LEU A 103 -10.54 21.19 -9.91
N ALA A 104 -11.50 21.74 -10.67
CA ALA A 104 -11.56 23.15 -11.12
C ALA A 104 -10.22 23.82 -11.51
N GLY A 105 -9.23 23.04 -11.96
CA GLY A 105 -7.87 23.52 -12.25
C GLY A 105 -7.03 23.90 -11.02
N GLU A 106 -7.41 23.49 -9.80
CA GLU A 106 -6.68 23.76 -8.56
C GLU A 106 -6.64 22.56 -7.61
N MET A 107 -5.50 22.33 -6.96
CA MET A 107 -5.37 21.41 -5.83
C MET A 107 -4.71 22.09 -4.64
N THR A 108 -5.10 21.68 -3.44
CA THR A 108 -4.61 22.28 -2.18
C THR A 108 -3.65 21.30 -1.49
N PRO A 109 -2.44 21.72 -1.11
CA PRO A 109 -1.57 20.90 -0.28
C PRO A 109 -2.24 20.60 1.07
N VAL A 110 -2.13 19.36 1.53
CA VAL A 110 -2.59 19.02 2.89
C VAL A 110 -1.73 19.74 3.93
N PHE A 111 -0.40 19.71 3.78
CA PHE A 111 0.55 20.37 4.68
C PHE A 111 1.38 21.44 3.97
N ASN A 112 1.88 22.44 4.72
CA ASN A 112 2.91 23.36 4.24
C ASN A 112 4.20 22.60 3.89
N LYS A 113 5.07 23.24 3.08
CA LYS A 113 6.45 22.78 2.94
C LYS A 113 7.13 22.78 4.32
N GLU A 114 8.00 21.80 4.56
CA GLU A 114 8.78 21.62 5.80
C GLU A 114 7.95 21.17 7.02
N ALA A 115 6.75 20.64 6.79
CA ALA A 115 5.91 20.01 7.79
C ALA A 115 6.48 18.68 8.32
N ASN A 116 7.55 18.71 9.12
CA ASN A 116 8.17 17.52 9.72
C ASN A 116 7.92 17.38 11.24
N CYS A 117 7.34 18.39 11.89
CA CYS A 117 7.11 18.43 13.35
C CYS A 117 5.66 18.20 13.78
N PHE A 118 4.81 17.69 12.88
CA PHE A 118 3.40 17.47 13.19
C PHE A 118 3.17 16.26 14.10
N MET A 119 2.32 16.40 15.11
CA MET A 119 1.77 15.28 15.87
C MET A 119 0.32 15.00 15.44
N PRO A 120 -0.03 13.75 15.06
CA PRO A 120 -1.40 13.39 14.71
C PRO A 120 -2.35 13.50 15.94
N PRO A 121 -3.67 13.66 15.75
CA PRO A 121 -4.41 13.51 14.49
C PRO A 121 -4.54 14.80 13.66
N TYR A 122 -4.61 14.64 12.34
CA TYR A 122 -4.87 15.73 11.40
C TYR A 122 -6.32 15.69 10.96
N ILE A 123 -7.12 16.64 11.45
CA ILE A 123 -8.57 16.68 11.24
C ILE A 123 -8.93 17.98 10.53
N LEU A 124 -9.60 17.88 9.39
CA LEU A 124 -10.11 18.99 8.60
C LEU A 124 -11.62 18.91 8.56
N ASP A 125 -12.29 19.94 9.08
CA ASP A 125 -13.73 20.09 8.96
C ASP A 125 -14.07 20.97 7.74
N LEU A 126 -15.05 20.53 6.95
CA LEU A 126 -15.56 21.20 5.77
C LEU A 126 -17.06 21.47 5.96
N ASP A 127 -17.50 22.70 5.70
CA ASP A 127 -18.91 23.08 5.81
C ASP A 127 -19.80 22.53 4.68
N GLN A 128 -19.22 21.78 3.74
CA GLN A 128 -19.89 21.21 2.59
C GLN A 128 -19.85 19.68 2.62
N GLU A 129 -20.81 19.07 1.95
CA GLU A 129 -20.78 17.64 1.65
C GLU A 129 -19.67 17.33 0.64
N VAL A 130 -18.95 16.22 0.87
CA VAL A 130 -17.94 15.72 -0.06
C VAL A 130 -18.47 14.50 -0.81
N LYS A 131 -18.75 14.68 -2.09
CA LYS A 131 -19.15 13.64 -3.05
C LYS A 131 -17.97 13.02 -3.78
N LYS A 132 -16.91 13.79 -3.99
CA LYS A 132 -15.68 13.32 -4.65
C LYS A 132 -14.43 13.82 -3.94
N ILE A 133 -13.41 12.96 -3.88
CA ILE A 133 -12.10 13.27 -3.32
C ILE A 133 -11.05 12.98 -4.38
N TYR A 134 -10.23 13.98 -4.69
CA TYR A 134 -9.10 13.84 -5.60
C TYR A 134 -7.80 13.90 -4.80
N LEU A 135 -6.95 12.89 -4.90
CA LEU A 135 -5.66 12.84 -4.21
C LEU A 135 -4.53 12.65 -5.22
N LEU A 136 -3.43 13.37 -4.99
CA LEU A 136 -2.23 13.26 -5.79
C LEU A 136 -0.98 13.40 -4.91
N GLN A 137 -0.02 12.51 -5.10
CA GLN A 137 1.31 12.65 -4.56
C GLN A 137 2.14 13.53 -5.50
N ASN A 138 2.39 14.76 -5.10
CA ASN A 138 3.22 15.74 -5.79
C ASN A 138 4.66 15.70 -5.25
N SER A 139 5.35 14.60 -5.58
CA SER A 139 6.76 14.38 -5.24
C SER A 139 7.65 14.62 -6.45
N ALA A 140 8.74 15.37 -6.27
CA ALA A 140 9.77 15.47 -7.31
C ALA A 140 10.48 14.12 -7.56
N TYR A 141 10.45 13.22 -6.58
CA TYR A 141 11.04 11.88 -6.67
C TYR A 141 10.09 10.86 -7.31
N LEU A 142 8.78 11.15 -7.32
CA LEU A 142 7.74 10.32 -7.93
C LEU A 142 6.87 11.19 -8.88
N PRO A 143 7.43 11.69 -9.99
CA PRO A 143 6.71 12.59 -10.91
C PRO A 143 5.54 11.92 -11.62
N GLU A 144 5.63 10.59 -11.80
CA GLU A 144 4.65 9.77 -12.54
C GLU A 144 3.53 9.21 -11.66
N THR A 145 3.41 9.63 -10.39
CA THR A 145 2.38 9.11 -9.51
C THR A 145 0.98 9.47 -10.05
N PRO A 146 0.09 8.49 -10.25
CA PRO A 146 -1.26 8.76 -10.74
C PRO A 146 -2.05 9.62 -9.75
N MET A 147 -2.97 10.41 -10.29
CA MET A 147 -4.03 11.03 -9.50
C MET A 147 -5.11 9.99 -9.24
N TYR A 148 -5.66 9.98 -8.03
CA TYR A 148 -6.75 9.08 -7.65
C TYR A 148 -8.03 9.87 -7.39
N GLU A 149 -9.15 9.42 -7.95
CA GLU A 149 -10.50 9.85 -7.60
C GLU A 149 -11.15 8.80 -6.67
N PHE A 150 -11.84 9.28 -5.64
CA PHE A 150 -12.71 8.48 -4.78
C PHE A 150 -14.11 9.08 -4.80
N THR A 151 -15.12 8.27 -5.11
CA THR A 151 -16.52 8.69 -5.16
C THR A 151 -17.27 8.23 -3.92
N ASN A 152 -18.00 9.14 -3.30
CA ASN A 152 -18.84 8.90 -2.13
C ASN A 152 -20.31 8.67 -2.54
N ASP A 153 -20.62 7.45 -2.96
CA ASP A 153 -21.99 7.03 -3.28
C ASP A 153 -22.79 6.59 -2.04
N GLN A 154 -22.16 6.55 -0.87
CA GLN A 154 -22.74 6.02 0.38
C GLN A 154 -23.13 7.12 1.38
N ASN A 155 -23.07 8.39 0.97
CA ASN A 155 -23.38 9.55 1.80
C ASN A 155 -22.59 9.60 3.12
N PHE A 156 -21.33 9.17 3.08
CA PHE A 156 -20.41 9.34 4.20
C PHE A 156 -20.14 10.82 4.45
N ASN A 157 -20.04 11.19 5.73
CA ASN A 157 -19.71 12.55 6.17
C ASN A 157 -18.45 12.58 7.05
N GLU A 158 -17.82 11.44 7.29
CA GLU A 158 -16.48 11.38 7.85
C GLU A 158 -15.60 10.47 7.00
N PHE A 159 -14.37 10.92 6.74
CA PHE A 159 -13.40 10.18 5.94
C PHE A 159 -12.07 10.01 6.67
N LEU A 160 -11.42 8.88 6.45
CA LEU A 160 -10.04 8.61 6.84
C LEU A 160 -9.20 8.35 5.59
N ILE A 161 -8.20 9.21 5.37
CA ILE A 161 -7.28 9.14 4.23
C ILE A 161 -5.92 8.69 4.74
N ILE A 162 -5.41 7.60 4.16
CA ILE A 162 -4.12 7.00 4.50
C ILE A 162 -3.27 6.99 3.23
N ASN A 163 -2.01 7.43 3.32
CA ASN A 163 -1.06 7.21 2.23
C ASN A 163 -0.20 5.97 2.52
N LEU A 164 0.18 5.27 1.47
CA LEU A 164 0.92 4.03 1.54
C LEU A 164 2.37 4.26 1.13
N LYS A 165 3.28 3.51 1.75
CA LYS A 165 4.71 3.59 1.40
C LYS A 165 4.93 3.14 -0.05
N PRO A 166 5.92 3.71 -0.77
CA PRO A 166 6.27 3.32 -2.14
C PRO A 166 6.45 1.81 -2.35
N ASP A 167 6.94 1.10 -1.32
CA ASP A 167 7.09 -0.36 -1.36
C ASP A 167 5.81 -1.12 -1.73
N TYR A 168 4.64 -0.58 -1.37
CA TYR A 168 3.35 -1.20 -1.65
C TYR A 168 2.70 -0.68 -2.93
N THR A 169 3.15 0.46 -3.44
CA THR A 169 2.42 1.23 -4.47
C THR A 169 3.10 1.15 -5.84
N GLU A 170 4.33 0.65 -5.89
CA GLU A 170 5.10 0.46 -7.11
C GLU A 170 5.18 -1.02 -7.49
N VAL A 171 5.02 -1.29 -8.78
CA VAL A 171 5.36 -2.59 -9.35
C VAL A 171 6.88 -2.66 -9.44
N LYS A 172 7.47 -3.53 -8.63
CA LYS A 172 8.90 -3.81 -8.64
C LYS A 172 9.11 -5.12 -9.37
N GLU A 173 9.98 -5.06 -10.38
CA GLU A 173 10.48 -6.24 -11.08
C GLU A 173 11.95 -6.42 -10.72
N PHE A 174 12.30 -7.59 -10.21
CA PHE A 174 13.67 -7.90 -9.82
C PHE A 174 13.91 -9.41 -9.91
N SER A 175 15.18 -9.80 -9.90
CA SER A 175 15.56 -11.19 -10.06
C SER A 175 16.62 -11.58 -9.05
N LEU A 176 16.51 -12.80 -8.55
CA LEU A 176 17.47 -13.38 -7.61
C LEU A 176 17.94 -14.73 -8.15
N THR A 177 19.20 -15.06 -7.93
CA THR A 177 19.69 -16.42 -8.17
C THR A 177 19.30 -17.32 -7.00
N MET A 178 19.14 -18.63 -7.24
CA MET A 178 18.84 -19.60 -6.19
C MET A 178 19.87 -19.57 -5.04
N ASN A 179 21.15 -19.30 -5.35
CA ASN A 179 22.20 -19.15 -4.34
C ASN A 179 22.00 -17.91 -3.45
N THR A 180 21.42 -16.84 -4.00
CA THR A 180 21.16 -15.59 -3.26
C THR A 180 19.97 -15.72 -2.30
N LEU A 181 18.94 -16.50 -2.67
CA LEU A 181 17.77 -16.74 -1.84
C LEU A 181 18.10 -17.50 -0.53
N GLY A 182 19.19 -18.25 -0.54
CA GLY A 182 19.63 -19.06 0.59
C GLY A 182 19.08 -20.48 0.54
N LYS A 183 19.10 -21.17 1.68
CA LYS A 183 18.68 -22.57 1.75
C LYS A 183 17.17 -22.68 1.59
N LYS A 184 16.74 -23.58 0.70
CA LYS A 184 15.33 -23.95 0.55
C LYS A 184 14.84 -24.78 1.73
N HIS A 185 13.69 -24.40 2.27
CA HIS A 185 12.95 -25.13 3.28
C HIS A 185 11.60 -25.60 2.70
N PRO A 186 11.15 -26.82 3.06
CA PRO A 186 9.85 -27.33 2.66
C PRO A 186 8.74 -26.56 3.36
N TRP A 187 7.55 -26.54 2.76
CA TRP A 187 6.41 -25.83 3.31
C TRP A 187 5.92 -26.34 4.66
N SER A 188 6.14 -27.63 4.91
CA SER A 188 5.90 -28.26 6.21
C SER A 188 6.75 -27.67 7.34
N SER A 189 7.72 -26.79 7.06
CA SER A 189 8.46 -26.07 8.09
C SER A 189 7.73 -24.84 8.63
N LEU A 190 6.68 -24.34 7.96
CA LEU A 190 5.81 -23.31 8.51
C LEU A 190 4.80 -23.94 9.47
N SER A 191 4.44 -23.21 10.52
CA SER A 191 3.28 -23.59 11.33
C SER A 191 2.00 -23.51 10.50
N GLU A 192 0.95 -24.23 10.92
CA GLU A 192 -0.35 -24.14 10.28
C GLU A 192 -0.92 -22.71 10.33
N GLU A 193 -0.66 -22.00 11.43
CA GLU A 193 -1.05 -20.60 11.62
C GLU A 193 -0.36 -19.67 10.61
N ASP A 194 0.96 -19.80 10.44
CA ASP A 194 1.72 -18.98 9.48
C ASP A 194 1.27 -19.25 8.05
N LEU A 195 1.10 -20.53 7.69
CA LEU A 195 0.63 -20.90 6.37
C LEU A 195 -0.77 -20.35 6.09
N TYR A 196 -1.66 -20.44 7.08
CA TYR A 196 -2.99 -19.83 6.99
C TYR A 196 -2.90 -18.31 6.83
N TYR A 197 -2.04 -17.65 7.61
CA TYR A 197 -1.83 -16.21 7.54
C TYR A 197 -1.31 -15.77 6.16
N PHE A 198 -0.30 -16.43 5.59
CA PHE A 198 0.21 -16.08 4.27
C PHE A 198 -0.80 -16.34 3.16
N LYS A 199 -1.54 -17.46 3.21
CA LYS A 199 -2.63 -17.72 2.25
C LYS A 199 -3.72 -16.66 2.37
N LYS A 200 -4.08 -16.27 3.59
CA LYS A 200 -5.02 -15.17 3.81
C LYS A 200 -4.45 -13.86 3.24
N TYR A 201 -3.18 -13.54 3.48
CA TYR A 201 -2.52 -12.33 2.97
C TYR A 201 -2.51 -12.26 1.43
N LEU A 202 -2.22 -13.37 0.77
CA LEU A 202 -2.28 -13.47 -0.70
C LEU A 202 -3.69 -13.13 -1.23
N ASN A 203 -4.72 -13.66 -0.56
CA ASN A 203 -6.12 -13.48 -0.96
C ASN A 203 -6.78 -12.19 -0.45
N THR A 204 -6.19 -11.51 0.53
CA THR A 204 -6.77 -10.29 1.13
C THR A 204 -6.18 -9.06 0.47
N ILE A 205 -7.01 -8.04 0.23
CA ILE A 205 -6.49 -6.70 -0.12
C ILE A 205 -5.73 -6.20 1.10
N GLN A 206 -4.50 -5.69 0.92
CA GLN A 206 -3.62 -5.28 2.02
C GLN A 206 -4.30 -4.32 3.03
N PHE A 207 -5.32 -3.61 2.54
CA PHE A 207 -6.23 -2.75 3.28
C PHE A 207 -7.63 -3.37 3.23
N PRO A 208 -8.24 -3.68 4.38
CA PRO A 208 -9.52 -4.37 4.39
C PRO A 208 -10.63 -3.45 3.86
N THR A 209 -11.62 -4.04 3.18
CA THR A 209 -12.78 -3.28 2.70
C THR A 209 -13.58 -2.65 3.84
N ARG A 210 -13.50 -3.25 5.04
CA ARG A 210 -14.08 -2.72 6.27
C ARG A 210 -12.97 -2.58 7.31
N LEU A 211 -12.87 -1.41 7.91
CA LEU A 211 -11.87 -1.08 8.91
C LEU A 211 -12.55 -0.95 10.27
N ASP A 212 -12.47 -2.03 11.04
CA ASP A 212 -13.05 -2.16 12.38
C ASP A 212 -12.15 -1.55 13.47
N PRO A 213 -12.72 -1.15 14.63
CA PRO A 213 -11.98 -0.51 15.74
C PRO A 213 -10.75 -1.28 16.25
N GLU A 214 -10.76 -2.60 16.14
CA GLU A 214 -9.66 -3.47 16.58
C GLU A 214 -8.46 -3.43 15.63
N ASN A 215 -8.63 -2.89 14.42
CA ASN A 215 -7.57 -2.83 13.45
C ASN A 215 -6.48 -1.83 13.90
N PRO A 216 -5.18 -2.18 13.86
CA PRO A 216 -4.10 -1.29 14.26
C PRO A 216 -4.05 0.07 13.53
N ILE A 217 -4.64 0.16 12.33
CA ILE A 217 -4.67 1.42 11.59
C ILE A 217 -5.87 2.31 11.95
N TYR A 218 -6.87 1.79 12.68
CA TYR A 218 -8.04 2.53 13.11
C TYR A 218 -7.67 3.72 14.01
N PRO A 219 -8.33 4.89 13.89
CA PRO A 219 -8.07 6.05 14.75
C PRO A 219 -8.38 5.76 16.22
N LYS A 220 -7.35 5.70 17.09
CA LYS A 220 -7.50 5.33 18.51
C LYS A 220 -8.11 6.42 19.41
N THR A 221 -8.35 7.62 18.89
CA THR A 221 -8.80 8.77 19.70
C THR A 221 -10.32 8.80 19.93
N GLU A 222 -11.06 7.80 19.48
CA GLU A 222 -12.52 7.80 19.56
C GLU A 222 -13.06 7.00 20.75
N SER A 223 -13.71 7.70 21.68
CA SER A 223 -14.46 7.08 22.78
C SER A 223 -15.95 6.90 22.47
N HIS A 224 -16.46 7.36 21.31
CA HIS A 224 -17.90 7.57 21.15
C HIS A 224 -18.56 7.06 19.85
N ASN A 225 -17.84 6.50 18.88
CA ASN A 225 -18.48 5.80 17.75
C ASN A 225 -17.65 4.59 17.33
N SER A 226 -18.13 3.41 17.70
CA SER A 226 -17.54 2.10 17.37
C SER A 226 -17.82 1.65 15.93
N ASP A 227 -18.40 2.51 15.10
CA ASP A 227 -18.78 2.14 13.75
C ASP A 227 -17.55 2.00 12.86
N SER A 228 -17.54 0.92 12.10
CA SER A 228 -16.48 0.58 11.17
C SER A 228 -16.49 1.54 9.99
N TYR A 229 -15.29 1.83 9.49
CA TYR A 229 -15.18 2.52 8.21
C TYR A 229 -15.33 1.54 7.05
N VAL A 230 -15.80 2.05 5.91
CA VAL A 230 -15.88 1.32 4.65
C VAL A 230 -14.92 1.94 3.66
N GLN A 231 -14.11 1.12 3.00
CA GLN A 231 -13.14 1.57 2.01
C GLN A 231 -13.84 2.05 0.74
N LEU A 232 -13.49 3.24 0.27
CA LEU A 232 -13.87 3.75 -1.05
C LEU A 232 -12.90 3.19 -2.10
N LYS A 233 -13.44 2.87 -3.27
CA LYS A 233 -12.64 2.43 -4.41
C LYS A 233 -11.80 3.60 -4.94
N ALA A 234 -10.51 3.38 -5.10
CA ALA A 234 -9.62 4.31 -5.78
C ALA A 234 -9.71 4.09 -7.29
N GLU A 235 -9.96 5.15 -8.06
CA GLU A 235 -9.95 5.11 -9.52
C GLU A 235 -8.82 6.00 -10.05
N ASN A 236 -8.05 5.48 -11.01
CA ASN A 236 -7.05 6.29 -11.69
C ASN A 236 -7.75 7.40 -12.46
N TYR A 237 -7.43 8.64 -12.10
CA TYR A 237 -7.96 9.82 -12.75
C TYR A 237 -6.86 10.41 -13.65
N PRO A 238 -7.19 10.80 -14.90
CA PRO A 238 -6.25 11.53 -15.74
C PRO A 238 -5.71 12.74 -14.97
N LYS A 239 -4.43 13.09 -15.12
CA LYS A 239 -3.83 14.25 -14.46
C LYS A 239 -3.98 15.48 -15.38
N PRO A 240 -5.09 16.26 -15.33
CA PRO A 240 -5.17 17.47 -16.13
C PRO A 240 -4.18 18.51 -15.61
N GLU A 241 -4.03 19.61 -16.33
CA GLU A 241 -3.33 20.76 -15.79
C GLU A 241 -4.11 21.35 -14.60
N PHE A 242 -3.39 21.61 -13.51
CA PHE A 242 -3.91 22.30 -12.33
C PHE A 242 -2.85 23.20 -11.73
N ARG A 243 -3.29 24.19 -10.97
CA ARG A 243 -2.45 25.03 -10.13
C ARG A 243 -2.46 24.50 -8.71
N ILE A 244 -1.33 24.60 -8.03
CA ILE A 244 -1.25 24.26 -6.61
C ILE A 244 -1.54 25.52 -5.82
N ARG A 245 -2.55 25.47 -4.93
CA ARG A 245 -2.84 26.59 -4.02
C ARG A 245 -1.64 26.83 -3.10
N SER A 246 -1.31 28.09 -2.89
CA SER A 246 -0.19 28.48 -2.03
C SER A 246 -0.44 28.22 -0.56
N LYS A 247 -1.70 28.31 -0.11
CA LYS A 247 -2.10 28.06 1.28
C LYS A 247 -2.48 26.58 1.47
N PRO A 248 -1.79 25.84 2.35
CA PRO A 248 -2.15 24.47 2.70
C PRO A 248 -3.33 24.43 3.68
N TYR A 249 -3.93 23.25 3.88
CA TYR A 249 -4.94 23.05 4.92
C TYR A 249 -4.35 23.13 6.32
N PHE A 250 -3.19 22.52 6.52
CA PHE A 250 -2.46 22.54 7.78
C PHE A 250 -1.15 23.30 7.60
N HIS A 251 -0.92 24.31 8.45
CA HIS A 251 0.29 25.12 8.45
C HIS A 251 0.91 25.10 9.84
N PHE A 252 2.15 24.63 9.96
CA PHE A 252 2.92 24.66 11.21
C PHE A 252 4.38 25.00 10.94
N SER A 253 4.96 25.77 11.86
CA SER A 253 6.41 25.96 12.02
C SER A 253 6.90 25.14 13.20
N CYS A 254 8.07 24.50 13.08
CA CYS A 254 8.71 23.83 14.23
C CYS A 254 9.18 24.82 15.31
N ASP A 255 9.19 26.11 14.98
CA ASP A 255 9.57 27.21 15.89
C ASP A 255 8.37 27.83 16.62
N ASP A 256 7.14 27.38 16.33
CA ASP A 256 5.94 27.82 17.06
C ASP A 256 5.73 26.92 18.29
N PRO A 257 5.89 27.45 19.52
CA PRO A 257 5.78 26.68 20.77
C PRO A 257 4.34 26.29 21.14
#